data_AF-A0A9E4FTY2-F1
#
_entry.id   AF-A0A9E4FTY2-F1
#
_cell.length_a   1.000
_cell.length_b   1.000
_cell.length_c   1.000
_cell.angle_alpha   90.00
_cell.angle_beta   90.00
_cell.angle_gamma   90.00
#
_symmetry.space_group_name_H-M   'P 1'
#
loop_
_entity.id
_entity.type
_entity.pdbx_description
1 polymer ?
#
loop_
_entity_poly.entity_id
_entity_poly.type
_entity_poly.pdbx_seq_one_letter_code
_entity_poly.pdbx_strand_id
1 'polypeptide(L)' 'MSLSIKNVPDELAERLRKQAKRNHRSLQGELMAIVEQGAYGQGSLTVREAIDELGKIGKVSPYPNSVDILREMRGPI' A
#
# COMPACT_ATOMS: atom_id res chain seq x y z
N MET A 1 1.52 -14.57 -20.60
CA MET A 1 2.99 -14.69 -20.69
C MET A 1 3.50 -15.24 -19.37
N SER A 2 4.49 -16.14 -19.37
CA SER A 2 5.07 -16.72 -18.15
C SER A 2 6.53 -16.28 -17.99
N LEU A 3 6.92 -15.95 -16.77
CA LEU A 3 8.32 -15.70 -16.39
C LEU A 3 8.81 -16.91 -15.59
N SER A 4 9.95 -17.46 -15.97
CA SER A 4 10.58 -18.57 -15.26
C SER A 4 11.99 -18.20 -14.86
N ILE A 5 12.29 -18.35 -13.57
CA ILE A 5 13.61 -18.10 -12.99
C ILE A 5 14.25 -19.47 -12.74
N LYS A 6 15.43 -19.70 -13.31
CA LYS A 6 16.20 -20.94 -13.14
C LYS A 6 17.24 -20.76 -12.04
N ASN A 7 17.68 -21.88 -11.45
CA ASN A 7 18.74 -21.93 -10.44
C ASN A 7 18.46 -21.08 -9.19
N VAL A 8 17.20 -21.06 -8.74
CA VAL A 8 16.83 -20.42 -7.47
C VAL A 8 17.40 -21.26 -6.32
N PRO A 9 18.23 -20.70 -5.43
CA PRO A 9 18.71 -21.43 -4.26
C PRO A 9 17.54 -21.90 -3.38
N ASP A 10 17.63 -23.10 -2.82
CA ASP A 10 16.54 -23.68 -2.01
C ASP A 10 16.17 -22.80 -0.81
N GLU A 11 17.16 -22.20 -0.16
CA GLU A 11 16.92 -21.28 0.95
C GLU A 11 16.10 -20.05 0.51
N LEU A 12 16.36 -19.53 -0.70
CA LEU A 12 15.62 -18.40 -1.25
C LEU A 12 14.19 -18.82 -1.59
N ALA A 13 14.00 -19.99 -2.18
CA ALA A 13 12.68 -20.53 -2.47
C ALA A 13 11.85 -20.70 -1.18
N GLU A 14 12.45 -21.21 -0.10
CA GLU A 14 11.80 -21.35 1.20
C GLU A 14 11.44 -20.01 1.83
N ARG A 15 12.34 -19.01 1.76
CA ARG A 15 12.03 -17.65 2.22
C ARG A 15 10.84 -17.07 1.46
N LEU A 16 10.79 -17.23 0.13
CA LEU A 16 9.67 -16.76 -0.70
C LEU A 16 8.36 -17.47 -0.35
N ARG A 17 8.38 -18.78 -0.08
CA ARG A 17 7.19 -19.52 0.38
C ARG A 17 6.69 -19.03 1.74
N LYS A 18 7.59 -18.81 2.70
CA LYS A 18 7.24 -18.27 4.02
C LYS A 18 6.66 -16.86 3.92
N GLN A 19 7.27 -16.02 3.10
CA GLN A 19 6.80 -14.67 2.80
C GLN A 19 5.38 -14.69 2.21
N ALA A 20 5.13 -15.53 1.20
CA ALA A 20 3.81 -15.67 0.57
C ALA A 20 2.74 -16.13 1.58
N LYS A 21 3.07 -17.13 2.44
CA LYS A 21 2.19 -17.57 3.53
C LYS A 21 1.87 -16.43 4.50
N ARG A 22 2.86 -15.63 4.90
CA ARG A 22 2.69 -14.49 5.81
C ARG A 22 1.80 -13.41 5.21
N ASN A 23 1.94 -13.16 3.90
CA ASN A 23 1.16 -12.16 3.20
C ASN A 23 -0.21 -12.70 2.71
N HIS A 24 -0.55 -13.95 3.07
CA HIS A 24 -1.76 -14.64 2.63
C HIS A 24 -1.95 -14.66 1.10
N ARG A 25 -0.84 -14.81 0.36
CA ARG A 25 -0.81 -14.85 -1.11
C ARG A 25 -0.29 -16.19 -1.61
N SER A 26 -0.62 -16.51 -2.86
CA SER A 26 0.06 -17.61 -3.57
C SER A 26 1.52 -17.24 -3.84
N LEU A 27 2.38 -18.23 -4.07
CA LEU A 27 3.79 -17.97 -4.42
C LEU A 27 3.92 -17.12 -5.68
N GLN A 28 3.10 -17.38 -6.70
CA GLN A 28 3.06 -16.59 -7.92
C GLN A 28 2.61 -15.14 -7.65
N GLY A 29 1.62 -14.95 -6.78
CA GLY A 29 1.16 -13.61 -6.39
C GLY A 29 2.21 -12.82 -5.61
N GLU A 30 2.96 -13.48 -4.71
CA GLU A 30 4.07 -12.85 -4.00
C GLU A 30 5.20 -12.47 -4.97
N LEU A 31 5.55 -13.36 -5.91
CA LEU A 31 6.53 -13.06 -6.93
C LEU A 31 6.10 -11.88 -7.82
N MET A 32 4.83 -11.82 -8.19
CA MET A 32 4.30 -10.67 -8.94
C MET A 32 4.46 -9.38 -8.16
N ALA A 33 4.08 -9.37 -6.87
CA ALA A 33 4.21 -8.17 -6.03
C ALA A 33 5.66 -7.69 -5.88
N ILE A 34 6.62 -8.61 -5.80
CA ILE A 34 8.06 -8.29 -5.74
C ILE A 34 8.54 -7.72 -7.09
N VAL A 35 8.12 -8.34 -8.20
CA VAL A 35 8.48 -7.86 -9.55
C VAL A 35 7.88 -6.49 -9.82
N GLU A 36 6.63 -6.25 -9.44
CA GLU A 36 5.98 -4.95 -9.52
C GLU A 36 6.74 -3.89 -8.72
N GLN A 37 7.13 -4.19 -7.47
CA GLN A 37 7.94 -3.28 -6.66
C GLN A 37 9.32 -2.99 -7.27
N GLY A 38 9.95 -3.99 -7.90
CA GLY A 38 11.23 -3.80 -8.58
C GLY A 38 11.11 -3.01 -9.88
N ALA A 39 10.03 -3.21 -10.64
CA ALA A 39 9.80 -2.60 -11.94
C ALA A 39 9.29 -1.15 -11.83
N TYR A 40 8.39 -0.89 -10.89
CA TYR A 40 7.78 0.43 -10.69
C TYR A 40 8.42 1.21 -9.53
N GLY A 41 9.39 0.62 -8.83
CA GLY A 41 9.90 1.11 -7.56
C GLY A 41 8.92 0.86 -6.42
N GLN A 42 9.37 0.97 -5.16
CA GLN A 42 8.42 1.33 -4.12
C GLN A 42 7.90 2.69 -4.54
N GLY A 43 6.64 2.75 -4.98
CA GLY A 43 6.01 4.02 -5.30
C GLY A 43 6.23 4.94 -4.12
N SER A 44 7.21 5.83 -4.23
CA SER A 44 7.27 7.06 -3.48
C SER A 44 6.12 7.85 -4.05
N LEU A 45 4.90 7.42 -3.72
CA LEU A 45 3.80 8.34 -3.66
C LEU A 45 4.27 9.31 -2.60
N THR A 46 4.79 10.43 -3.06
CA THR A 46 5.16 11.51 -2.17
C THR A 46 3.93 11.77 -1.30
N VAL A 47 4.13 12.20 -0.06
CA VAL A 47 3.00 12.53 0.84
C VAL A 47 1.94 13.37 0.11
N ARG A 48 2.38 14.21 -0.83
CA ARG A 48 1.56 15.03 -1.72
C ARG A 48 0.73 14.22 -2.72
N GLU A 49 1.32 13.28 -3.44
CA GLU A 49 0.59 12.39 -4.36
C GLU A 49 -0.38 11.47 -3.60
N ALA A 50 -0.04 11.06 -2.37
CA ALA A 50 -0.95 10.31 -1.51
C ALA A 50 -2.16 11.13 -1.07
N ILE A 51 -1.95 12.41 -0.76
CA ILE A 51 -3.02 13.37 -0.46
C ILE A 51 -3.89 13.64 -1.70
N ASP A 52 -3.29 13.79 -2.88
CA ASP A 52 -4.03 14.02 -4.13
C ASP A 52 -4.90 12.81 -4.52
N GLU A 53 -4.37 11.59 -4.38
CA GLU A 53 -5.14 10.37 -4.62
C GLU A 53 -6.25 10.18 -3.57
N LEU A 54 -6.00 10.48 -2.29
CA LEU A 54 -7.04 10.49 -1.25
C LEU A 54 -8.12 11.56 -1.51
N GLY A 55 -7.74 12.70 -2.08
CA GLY A 55 -8.65 13.75 -2.52
C GLY A 55 -9.58 13.29 -3.65
N LYS A 56 -9.07 12.49 -4.59
CA LYS A 56 -9.87 11.89 -5.68
C LYS A 56 -10.83 10.80 -5.18
N ILE A 57 -10.47 10.09 -4.11
CA ILE A 57 -11.29 9.00 -3.54
C ILE A 57 -12.43 9.55 -2.64
N GLY A 58 -12.47 10.85 -2.35
CA GLY A 58 -13.64 11.50 -1.77
C GLY A 58 -13.96 11.06 -0.32
N LYS A 59 -12.95 10.74 0.49
CA LYS A 59 -13.11 10.53 1.94
C LYS A 59 -12.57 11.66 2.82
N VAL A 60 -12.43 12.86 2.26
CA VAL A 60 -12.51 14.10 3.05
C VAL A 60 -13.98 14.45 3.10
N SER A 61 -14.62 14.12 4.23
CA SER A 61 -16.04 14.40 4.46
C SER A 61 -16.31 15.90 4.22
N PRO A 62 -17.31 16.27 3.40
CA PRO A 62 -17.70 17.67 3.18
C PRO A 62 -18.40 18.30 4.41
N TYR A 63 -18.59 17.53 5.48
CA TYR A 63 -19.03 18.06 6.77
C TYR A 63 -17.84 18.62 7.56
N PRO A 64 -18.03 19.72 8.31
CA PRO A 64 -16.99 20.27 9.18
C PRO A 64 -16.40 19.17 10.04
N ASN A 65 -15.07 19.15 10.16
CA ASN A 65 -14.38 18.12 10.93
C ASN A 65 -14.91 18.18 12.38
N SER A 66 -14.85 17.07 13.11
CA SER A 66 -15.36 17.04 14.50
C SER A 66 -14.67 18.08 15.40
N VAL A 67 -13.46 18.53 15.06
CA VAL A 67 -12.72 19.59 15.75
C VAL A 67 -13.33 20.98 15.49
N ASP A 68 -13.86 21.25 14.30
CA ASP A 68 -14.49 22.52 13.92
C ASP A 68 -15.85 22.66 14.62
N ILE A 69 -16.65 21.58 14.65
CA ILE A 69 -17.92 21.53 15.39
C ILE A 69 -17.67 21.80 16.88
N LEU A 70 -16.62 21.19 17.46
CA LEU A 70 -16.28 21.39 18.88
C LEU A 70 -15.75 22.80 19.18
N ARG A 71 -15.08 23.47 18.23
CA ARG A 71 -14.67 24.87 18.38
C ARG A 71 -15.85 25.82 18.35
N GLU A 72 -16.78 25.58 17.44
CA GLU A 72 -18.00 26.38 17.33
C GLU A 72 -18.88 26.22 18.57
N MET A 73 -19.00 25.00 19.09
CA MET A 73 -19.71 24.71 20.34
C MET A 73 -19.05 25.32 21.59
N ARG A 74 -17.74 25.63 21.59
CA ARG A 74 -17.08 26.23 22.75
C ARG A 74 -17.30 27.75 22.86
N GLY A 75 -17.66 28.46 21.78
CA GLY A 75 -17.79 29.92 21.75
C GLY A 75 -16.48 30.66 22.12
N PRO A 76 -16.32 31.96 21.81
CA PRO A 76 -15.20 32.73 22.33
C PRO A 76 -15.41 32.92 23.84
N ILE A 77 -14.41 32.56 24.64
CA ILE A 77 -14.37 32.83 26.08
C ILE A 77 -14.10 34.33 26.28
#